data_AF-A0A669EQ71-F1
#
_entry.id   AF-A0A669EQ71-F1
#
_cell.length_a   1.000
_cell.length_b   1.000
_cell.length_c   1.000
_cell.angle_alpha   90.00
_cell.angle_beta   90.00
_cell.angle_gamma   90.00
#
_symmetry.space_group_name_H-M   'P 1'
#
loop_
_entity.id
_entity.type
_entity.pdbx_description
1 polymer ?
#
loop_
_entity_poly.entity_id
_entity_poly.type
_entity_poly.pdbx_seq_one_letter_code
_entity_poly.pdbx_strand_id
1 'polypeptide(L)'
;CGNNLKPSPQRHLLQKIVIILKTHKTASSTVLNMLYRFGEERNLRFALPQGYQLRYPLPFNAHRVKGYRGPRATEFHIMSNHMRFNKPEVEKVMPADTFYFSIIRDPVALAESSFAYYKEVAPAFRKAKGLGDFVDDPNKYYDPRLCNNYYARNLLWFDFGMDNNANFSVELAQHGEAMIRQTFRLILVSEYFDESMILLRHALCWPLDAVVSFSLNARAGRSQGKMLPNLSLTDRQREKLRQWNALDWYLYKTFNRTFWEDIDKFGRAQMEQEVALLKMRREILSRVCLKDGGKPVEAYRIRDKNIRPFQSGVVKILGYELQPGLDNATRTA
;
A
#
# COMPACT_ATOMS: atom_id res chain seq x y z
N CYS A 1 20.10 12.57 -1.02
CA CYS A 1 19.22 13.40 -0.17
C CYS A 1 19.58 13.20 1.30
N GLY A 2 20.16 14.20 1.96
CA GLY A 2 20.49 14.15 3.40
C GLY A 2 19.23 14.02 4.27
N ASN A 3 19.36 13.42 5.45
CA ASN A 3 18.29 13.07 6.40
C ASN A 3 17.49 14.26 6.99
N ASN A 4 17.52 15.44 6.38
CA ASN A 4 16.79 16.61 6.87
C ASN A 4 15.57 16.88 5.98
N LEU A 5 14.38 16.67 6.53
CA LEU A 5 13.06 17.05 5.97
C LEU A 5 12.87 18.58 5.85
N LYS A 6 13.94 19.38 5.92
CA LYS A 6 13.88 20.83 5.69
C LYS A 6 14.10 21.12 4.20
N PRO A 7 13.30 22.01 3.58
CA PRO A 7 13.52 22.43 2.21
C PRO A 7 14.79 23.31 2.14
N SER A 8 15.91 22.74 1.69
CA SER A 8 17.09 23.51 1.27
C SER A 8 17.00 23.77 -0.24
N PRO A 9 17.31 24.99 -0.74
CA PRO A 9 17.31 25.32 -2.16
C PRO A 9 18.60 24.84 -2.86
N GLN A 10 18.99 23.58 -2.65
CA GLN A 10 19.97 22.91 -3.50
C GLN A 10 19.21 22.15 -4.59
N ARG A 11 19.69 22.22 -5.83
CA ARG A 11 19.23 21.40 -6.96
C ARG A 11 19.45 19.93 -6.64
N HIS A 12 18.55 19.34 -5.84
CA HIS A 12 18.58 17.92 -5.53
C HIS A 12 18.09 17.16 -6.76
N LEU A 13 18.92 16.26 -7.27
CA LEU A 13 18.53 15.35 -8.35
C LEU A 13 17.34 14.51 -7.88
N LEU A 14 16.31 14.40 -8.72
CA LEU A 14 15.11 13.60 -8.42
C LEU A 14 15.50 12.16 -8.10
N GLN A 15 14.99 11.62 -6.98
CA GLN A 15 15.18 10.20 -6.67
C GLN A 15 14.38 9.36 -7.67
N LYS A 16 15.08 8.55 -8.48
CA LYS A 16 14.46 7.69 -9.51
C LYS A 16 14.47 6.21 -9.15
N ILE A 17 15.43 5.80 -8.31
CA ILE A 17 15.63 4.41 -7.92
C ILE A 17 14.89 4.17 -6.61
N VAL A 18 13.74 3.50 -6.67
CA VAL A 18 12.84 3.32 -5.54
C VAL A 18 12.29 1.90 -5.48
N ILE A 19 12.03 1.44 -4.26
CA ILE A 19 11.19 0.26 -4.01
C ILE A 19 10.10 0.63 -3.02
N ILE A 20 8.87 0.27 -3.39
CA ILE A 20 7.79 0.15 -2.42
C ILE A 20 7.59 -1.32 -2.09
N LEU A 21 7.75 -1.68 -0.81
CA LEU A 21 7.15 -2.92 -0.34
C LEU A 21 5.64 -2.72 -0.29
N LYS A 22 4.96 -3.25 -1.30
CA LYS A 22 3.51 -3.16 -1.45
C LYS A 22 2.81 -4.14 -0.49
N THR A 23 2.44 -3.64 0.69
CA THR A 23 1.63 -4.38 1.66
C THR A 23 0.18 -4.52 1.20
N HIS A 24 -0.52 -5.56 1.67
CA HIS A 24 -1.88 -5.85 1.28
C HIS A 24 -2.90 -4.97 2.01
N LYS A 25 -3.88 -4.46 1.26
CA LYS A 25 -5.05 -3.72 1.77
C LYS A 25 -4.75 -2.39 2.48
N THR A 26 -3.64 -1.75 2.11
CA THR A 26 -3.09 -0.49 2.64
C THR A 26 -3.11 0.67 1.61
N ALA A 27 -4.03 0.64 0.64
CA ALA A 27 -4.04 1.59 -0.50
C ALA A 27 -2.75 1.59 -1.37
N SER A 28 -1.89 0.60 -1.20
CA SER A 28 -0.62 0.45 -1.91
C SER A 28 -0.74 0.28 -3.43
N SER A 29 -1.90 -0.13 -3.97
CA SER A 29 -2.19 -0.11 -5.41
C SER A 29 -2.27 1.30 -5.98
N THR A 30 -2.75 2.27 -5.21
CA THR A 30 -2.78 3.69 -5.60
C THR A 30 -1.36 4.22 -5.74
N VAL A 31 -0.50 3.90 -4.77
CA VAL A 31 0.93 4.28 -4.80
C VAL A 31 1.66 3.58 -5.94
N LEU A 32 1.37 2.30 -6.23
CA LEU A 32 1.91 1.61 -7.40
C LEU A 32 1.55 2.34 -8.70
N ASN A 33 0.28 2.73 -8.89
CA ASN A 33 -0.14 3.44 -10.10
C ASN A 33 0.59 4.78 -10.26
N MET A 34 0.77 5.52 -9.15
CA MET A 34 1.56 6.74 -9.11
C MET A 34 3.02 6.49 -9.53
N LEU A 35 3.68 5.45 -9.00
CA LEU A 35 5.05 5.08 -9.39
C LEU A 35 5.16 4.67 -10.87
N TYR A 36 4.17 3.94 -11.39
CA TYR A 36 4.12 3.52 -12.78
C TYR A 36 4.03 4.73 -13.70
N ARG A 37 3.12 5.65 -13.43
CA ARG A 37 3.03 6.92 -14.16
C ARG A 37 4.36 7.66 -14.13
N PHE A 38 4.93 7.91 -12.95
CA PHE A 38 6.21 8.62 -12.83
C PHE A 38 7.34 7.98 -13.64
N GLY A 39 7.43 6.65 -13.62
CA GLY A 39 8.46 5.90 -14.33
C GLY A 39 8.24 5.84 -15.84
N GLU A 40 7.02 5.63 -16.32
CA GLU A 40 6.70 5.63 -17.75
C GLU A 40 7.01 6.99 -18.39
N GLU A 41 6.62 8.09 -17.73
CA GLU A 41 6.91 9.44 -18.22
C GLU A 41 8.41 9.75 -18.38
N ARG A 42 9.26 9.00 -17.68
CA ARG A 42 10.72 9.20 -17.61
C ARG A 42 11.50 8.04 -18.22
N ASN A 43 10.82 7.13 -18.92
CA ASN A 43 11.41 5.93 -19.53
C ASN A 43 12.23 5.09 -18.52
N LEU A 44 11.77 5.01 -17.26
CA LEU A 44 12.43 4.22 -16.22
C LEU A 44 12.12 2.72 -16.38
N ARG A 45 13.13 1.89 -16.10
CA ARG A 45 12.98 0.43 -16.15
C ARG A 45 12.36 -0.13 -14.87
N PHE A 46 11.26 -0.87 -15.01
CA PHE A 46 10.57 -1.53 -13.90
C PHE A 46 11.05 -2.97 -13.70
N ALA A 47 11.25 -3.37 -12.45
CA ALA A 47 11.48 -4.76 -12.06
C ALA A 47 10.13 -5.51 -11.95
N LEU A 48 9.57 -5.87 -13.09
CA LEU A 48 8.25 -6.50 -13.19
C LEU A 48 8.31 -8.02 -12.94
N PRO A 49 7.24 -8.63 -12.39
CA PRO A 49 7.12 -10.08 -12.29
C PRO A 49 6.98 -10.77 -13.65
N GLN A 50 7.33 -12.05 -13.71
CA GLN A 50 6.98 -12.93 -14.85
C GLN A 50 5.47 -13.21 -14.94
N GLY A 51 4.76 -13.16 -13.81
CA GLY A 51 3.31 -13.32 -13.70
C GLY A 51 2.65 -12.11 -13.03
N TYR A 52 1.70 -12.34 -12.11
CA TYR A 52 1.00 -11.26 -11.42
C TYR A 52 1.78 -10.66 -10.22
N GLN A 53 2.56 -11.50 -9.53
CA GLN A 53 3.28 -11.13 -8.30
C GLN A 53 4.70 -11.69 -8.33
N LEU A 54 5.56 -11.15 -7.48
CA LEU A 54 6.95 -11.56 -7.34
C LEU A 54 7.06 -12.74 -6.34
N ARG A 55 6.46 -13.88 -6.71
CA ARG A 55 6.49 -15.17 -5.98
C ARG A 55 5.63 -15.29 -4.71
N TYR A 56 4.81 -14.29 -4.40
CA TYR A 56 3.97 -14.32 -3.21
C TYR A 56 3.05 -15.56 -3.22
N PRO A 57 2.88 -16.30 -2.11
CA PRO A 57 3.26 -15.99 -0.72
C PRO A 57 4.67 -16.45 -0.28
N LEU A 58 5.45 -17.06 -1.16
CA LEU A 58 6.84 -17.43 -0.83
C LEU A 58 7.71 -16.17 -0.75
N PRO A 59 8.78 -16.17 0.07
CA PRO A 59 9.76 -15.08 0.08
C PRO A 59 10.22 -14.71 -1.33
N PHE A 60 10.39 -13.41 -1.56
CA PHE A 60 10.83 -12.86 -2.83
C PHE A 60 12.12 -13.54 -3.30
N ASN A 61 12.25 -13.69 -4.62
CA ASN A 61 13.44 -14.22 -5.27
C ASN A 61 13.70 -13.48 -6.58
N ALA A 62 14.95 -13.07 -6.81
CA ALA A 62 15.35 -12.24 -7.94
C ALA A 62 15.04 -12.85 -9.30
N HIS A 63 15.08 -14.19 -9.43
CA HIS A 63 14.78 -14.90 -10.69
C HIS A 63 13.31 -14.79 -11.12
N ARG A 64 12.44 -14.23 -10.26
CA ARG A 64 11.03 -13.96 -10.60
C ARG A 64 10.83 -12.60 -11.25
N VAL A 65 11.88 -11.80 -11.34
CA VAL A 65 11.88 -10.53 -12.09
C VAL A 65 12.14 -10.82 -13.57
N LYS A 66 11.26 -10.29 -14.43
CA LYS A 66 11.39 -10.41 -15.89
C LYS A 66 12.68 -9.72 -16.35
N GLY A 67 13.48 -10.46 -17.11
CA GLY A 67 14.75 -9.96 -17.64
C GLY A 67 15.90 -9.92 -16.64
N TYR A 68 15.74 -10.42 -15.41
CA TYR A 68 16.85 -10.58 -14.49
C TYR A 68 17.87 -11.60 -15.02
N ARG A 69 19.14 -11.19 -15.11
CA ARG A 69 20.26 -12.00 -15.63
C ARG A 69 21.41 -12.16 -14.63
N GLY A 70 21.15 -11.86 -13.35
CA GLY A 70 22.16 -11.84 -12.30
C GLY A 70 22.36 -10.43 -11.71
N PRO A 71 23.09 -10.33 -10.58
CA PRO A 71 23.31 -9.06 -9.91
C PRO A 71 24.02 -8.06 -10.81
N ARG A 72 23.51 -6.83 -10.87
CA ARG A 72 24.06 -5.72 -11.68
C ARG A 72 24.07 -5.96 -13.20
N ALA A 73 23.53 -7.08 -13.68
CA ALA A 73 23.45 -7.37 -15.12
C ALA A 73 22.36 -6.56 -15.85
N THR A 74 21.42 -5.99 -15.10
CA THR A 74 20.35 -5.16 -15.64
C THR A 74 20.01 -4.09 -14.61
N GLU A 75 20.05 -2.83 -15.05
CA GLU A 75 19.69 -1.70 -14.21
C GLU A 75 18.17 -1.55 -14.14
N PHE A 76 17.60 -1.68 -12.94
CA PHE A 76 16.21 -1.43 -12.64
C PHE A 76 16.08 -0.18 -11.77
N HIS A 77 15.01 0.57 -11.97
CA HIS A 77 14.75 1.82 -11.26
C HIS A 77 13.58 1.68 -10.28
N ILE A 78 12.52 0.97 -10.65
CA ILE A 78 11.31 0.88 -9.83
C ILE A 78 10.92 -0.58 -9.61
N MET A 79 10.76 -0.97 -8.33
CA MET A 79 10.16 -2.24 -7.93
C MET A 79 8.93 -1.96 -7.04
N SER A 80 7.75 -2.39 -7.45
CA SER A 80 6.51 -2.02 -6.76
C SER A 80 5.41 -3.09 -6.73
N ASN A 81 5.61 -4.24 -7.39
CA ASN A 81 4.64 -5.35 -7.37
C ASN A 81 4.63 -6.09 -6.03
N HIS A 82 3.53 -6.77 -5.73
CA HIS A 82 3.40 -7.56 -4.51
C HIS A 82 4.49 -8.62 -4.40
N MET A 83 5.09 -8.70 -3.21
CA MET A 83 6.10 -9.68 -2.83
C MET A 83 6.01 -9.94 -1.33
N ARG A 84 6.54 -11.07 -0.87
CA ARG A 84 6.88 -11.26 0.54
C ARG A 84 8.34 -10.86 0.69
N PHE A 85 8.61 -9.82 1.48
CA PHE A 85 9.91 -9.15 1.45
C PHE A 85 11.07 -10.10 1.77
N ASN A 86 12.16 -9.95 1.03
CA ASN A 86 13.40 -10.69 1.24
C ASN A 86 14.57 -9.80 0.80
N LYS A 87 15.13 -9.04 1.74
CA LYS A 87 16.12 -7.99 1.46
C LYS A 87 17.33 -8.50 0.65
N PRO A 88 18.00 -9.61 1.02
CA PRO A 88 19.11 -10.13 0.22
C PRO A 88 18.78 -10.43 -1.25
N GLU A 89 17.52 -10.80 -1.55
CA GLU A 89 17.09 -11.02 -2.94
C GLU A 89 16.74 -9.71 -3.65
N VAL A 90 16.20 -8.72 -2.93
CA VAL A 90 15.95 -7.38 -3.48
C VAL A 90 17.26 -6.70 -3.87
N GLU A 91 18.29 -6.79 -3.03
CA GLU A 91 19.62 -6.20 -3.27
C GLU A 91 20.36 -6.82 -4.48
N LYS A 92 19.92 -8.00 -4.95
CA LYS A 92 20.42 -8.56 -6.21
C LYS A 92 19.83 -7.86 -7.44
N VAL A 93 18.65 -7.27 -7.31
CA VAL A 93 17.91 -6.64 -8.42
C VAL A 93 18.07 -5.13 -8.40
N MET A 94 17.92 -4.53 -7.22
CA MET A 94 17.87 -3.08 -7.02
C MET A 94 19.25 -2.53 -6.63
N PRO A 95 19.69 -1.39 -7.17
CA PRO A 95 20.95 -0.73 -6.80
C PRO A 95 21.08 -0.40 -5.31
N ALA A 96 22.31 -0.22 -4.82
CA ALA A 96 22.59 0.03 -3.40
C ALA A 96 22.02 1.35 -2.87
N ASP A 97 21.85 2.36 -3.73
CA ASP A 97 21.28 3.68 -3.41
C ASP A 97 19.75 3.73 -3.57
N THR A 98 19.09 2.57 -3.67
CA THR A 98 17.63 2.46 -3.77
C THR A 98 16.95 3.06 -2.54
N PHE A 99 15.94 3.90 -2.76
CA PHE A 99 15.08 4.41 -1.70
C PHE A 99 13.99 3.38 -1.37
N TYR A 100 14.07 2.77 -0.20
CA TYR A 100 13.09 1.80 0.30
C TYR A 100 11.99 2.51 1.09
N PHE A 101 10.75 2.26 0.74
CA PHE A 101 9.60 2.68 1.54
C PHE A 101 8.48 1.65 1.54
N SER A 102 7.53 1.80 2.44
CA SER A 102 6.34 0.96 2.51
C SER A 102 5.16 1.76 3.04
N ILE A 103 4.00 1.13 3.14
CA ILE A 103 2.78 1.71 3.67
C ILE A 103 2.13 0.72 4.64
N ILE A 104 1.65 1.21 5.77
CA ILE A 104 0.94 0.42 6.77
C ILE A 104 -0.48 0.94 6.96
N ARG A 105 -1.26 0.23 7.75
CA ARG A 105 -2.66 0.55 8.08
C ARG A 105 -2.99 0.01 9.47
N ASP A 106 -3.95 0.61 10.14
CA ASP A 106 -4.51 0.07 11.37
C ASP A 106 -4.93 -1.40 11.15
N PRO A 107 -4.47 -2.34 12.01
CA PRO A 107 -4.72 -3.77 11.82
C PRO A 107 -6.21 -4.15 11.84
N VAL A 108 -7.07 -3.39 12.53
CA VAL A 108 -8.51 -3.64 12.53
C VAL A 108 -9.10 -3.24 11.18
N ALA A 109 -8.81 -2.05 10.68
CA ALA A 109 -9.24 -1.60 9.36
C ALA A 109 -8.65 -2.46 8.21
N LEU A 110 -7.42 -2.96 8.39
CA LEU A 110 -6.78 -3.91 7.49
C LEU A 110 -7.49 -5.27 7.52
N ALA A 111 -7.80 -5.82 8.70
CA ALA A 111 -8.56 -7.07 8.84
C ALA A 111 -9.96 -6.96 8.24
N GLU A 112 -10.67 -5.85 8.46
CA GLU A 112 -11.96 -5.56 7.79
C GLU A 112 -11.83 -5.61 6.26
N SER A 113 -10.78 -5.00 5.71
CA SER A 113 -10.55 -4.98 4.27
C SER A 113 -10.04 -6.32 3.73
N SER A 114 -9.29 -7.08 4.53
CA SER A 114 -8.76 -8.39 4.18
C SER A 114 -9.89 -9.42 4.15
N PHE A 115 -10.70 -9.49 5.22
CA PHE A 115 -11.87 -10.36 5.28
C PHE A 115 -12.82 -10.11 4.12
N ALA A 116 -13.18 -8.84 3.87
CA ALA A 116 -14.10 -8.50 2.79
C ALA A 116 -13.59 -8.92 1.41
N TYR A 117 -12.29 -8.79 1.16
CA TYR A 117 -11.68 -9.06 -0.16
C TYR A 117 -11.34 -10.54 -0.35
N TYR A 118 -10.81 -11.20 0.67
CA TYR A 118 -10.34 -12.58 0.61
C TYR A 118 -11.35 -13.61 1.14
N LYS A 119 -12.59 -13.19 1.39
CA LYS A 119 -13.67 -14.01 1.95
C LYS A 119 -13.79 -15.39 1.29
N GLU A 120 -13.73 -15.44 -0.05
CA GLU A 120 -13.93 -16.67 -0.81
C GLU A 120 -12.66 -17.51 -0.98
N VAL A 121 -11.47 -16.93 -0.77
CA VAL A 121 -10.19 -17.59 -1.08
C VAL A 121 -9.40 -18.01 0.15
N ALA A 122 -9.61 -17.35 1.30
CA ALA A 122 -8.99 -17.72 2.57
C ALA A 122 -9.94 -18.67 3.33
N PRO A 123 -9.57 -19.95 3.54
CA PRO A 123 -10.41 -20.92 4.23
C PRO A 123 -10.95 -20.45 5.59
N ALA A 124 -10.14 -19.74 6.38
CA ALA A 124 -10.55 -19.18 7.68
C ALA A 124 -11.70 -18.19 7.53
N PHE A 125 -11.61 -17.27 6.55
CA PHE A 125 -12.67 -16.32 6.29
C PHE A 125 -13.90 -16.98 5.70
N ARG A 126 -13.74 -17.87 4.71
CA ARG A 126 -14.86 -18.55 4.02
C ARG A 126 -15.78 -19.29 4.99
N LYS A 127 -15.19 -19.98 5.99
CA LYS A 127 -15.93 -20.76 7.00
C LYS A 127 -16.72 -19.90 7.99
N ALA A 128 -16.27 -18.69 8.31
CA ALA A 128 -16.98 -17.81 9.24
C ALA A 128 -18.26 -17.24 8.60
N LYS A 129 -19.29 -16.90 9.37
CA LYS A 129 -20.50 -16.24 8.83
C LYS A 129 -20.27 -14.75 8.55
N GLY A 130 -19.45 -14.12 9.36
CA GLY A 130 -19.08 -12.71 9.25
C GLY A 130 -17.76 -12.44 9.98
N LEU A 131 -17.27 -11.20 9.89
CA LEU A 131 -16.03 -10.83 10.55
C LEU A 131 -16.16 -10.93 12.07
N GLY A 132 -17.28 -10.50 12.66
CA GLY A 132 -17.53 -10.66 14.11
C GLY A 132 -17.44 -12.12 14.57
N ASP A 133 -18.07 -13.05 13.82
CA ASP A 133 -18.02 -14.49 14.09
C ASP A 133 -16.60 -15.05 14.00
N PHE A 134 -15.82 -14.64 13.00
CA PHE A 134 -14.38 -14.99 12.93
C PHE A 134 -13.61 -14.49 14.16
N VAL A 135 -13.87 -13.25 14.58
CA VAL A 135 -13.14 -12.57 15.65
C VAL A 135 -13.49 -13.11 17.03
N ASP A 136 -14.71 -13.60 17.21
CA ASP A 136 -15.11 -14.13 18.50
C ASP A 136 -14.38 -15.41 18.87
N ASP A 137 -14.02 -16.23 17.88
CA ASP A 137 -13.20 -17.42 18.02
C ASP A 137 -12.32 -17.66 16.77
N PRO A 138 -11.19 -16.94 16.62
CA PRO A 138 -10.35 -17.06 15.44
C PRO A 138 -9.65 -18.41 15.33
N ASN A 139 -9.37 -19.07 16.46
CA ASN A 139 -8.70 -20.38 16.50
C ASN A 139 -9.59 -21.49 15.94
N LYS A 140 -10.92 -21.39 16.06
CA LYS A 140 -11.86 -22.31 15.42
C LYS A 140 -11.76 -22.29 13.89
N TYR A 141 -11.43 -21.14 13.30
CA TYR A 141 -11.44 -20.96 11.84
C TYR A 141 -10.04 -21.00 11.21
N TYR A 142 -9.02 -20.53 11.94
CA TYR A 142 -7.67 -20.36 11.45
C TYR A 142 -6.83 -21.63 11.61
N ASP A 143 -6.33 -22.14 10.48
CA ASP A 143 -5.31 -23.19 10.43
C ASP A 143 -4.11 -22.67 9.62
N PRO A 144 -2.91 -22.54 10.23
CA PRO A 144 -1.73 -21.98 9.55
C PRO A 144 -1.23 -22.83 8.36
N ARG A 145 -1.62 -24.10 8.27
CA ARG A 145 -1.19 -25.02 7.21
C ARG A 145 -1.97 -24.85 5.92
N LEU A 146 -3.14 -24.21 5.98
CA LEU A 146 -4.02 -24.05 4.82
C LEU A 146 -3.57 -22.88 3.95
N CYS A 147 -3.55 -23.12 2.64
CA CYS A 147 -3.25 -22.09 1.64
C CYS A 147 -4.16 -20.87 1.83
N ASN A 148 -3.62 -19.66 1.60
CA ASN A 148 -4.26 -18.35 1.74
C ASN A 148 -4.65 -17.93 3.17
N ASN A 149 -4.51 -18.77 4.20
CA ASN A 149 -4.88 -18.35 5.56
C ASN A 149 -3.99 -17.24 6.12
N TYR A 150 -2.78 -17.03 5.59
CA TYR A 150 -1.92 -15.91 5.98
C TYR A 150 -2.59 -14.52 5.80
N TYR A 151 -3.65 -14.39 4.99
CA TYR A 151 -4.44 -13.15 4.90
C TYR A 151 -5.23 -12.82 6.19
N ALA A 152 -5.37 -13.77 7.10
CA ALA A 152 -6.23 -13.69 8.28
C ALA A 152 -5.48 -13.38 9.59
N ARG A 153 -4.15 -13.34 9.61
CA ARG A 153 -3.36 -13.11 10.82
C ARG A 153 -2.04 -12.43 10.49
N ASN A 154 -1.73 -11.33 11.17
CA ASN A 154 -0.48 -10.56 11.08
C ASN A 154 0.00 -10.35 9.62
N LEU A 155 -0.89 -9.81 8.77
CA LEU A 155 -0.65 -9.71 7.33
C LEU A 155 0.44 -8.68 6.99
N LEU A 156 0.55 -7.57 7.73
CA LEU A 156 1.66 -6.63 7.54
C LEU A 156 2.99 -7.31 7.86
N TRP A 157 3.06 -7.98 9.01
CA TRP A 157 4.23 -8.74 9.44
C TRP A 157 4.64 -9.79 8.39
N PHE A 158 3.66 -10.48 7.80
CA PHE A 158 3.87 -11.42 6.71
C PHE A 158 4.47 -10.76 5.46
N ASP A 159 3.89 -9.63 5.03
CA ASP A 159 4.36 -8.87 3.86
C ASP A 159 5.81 -8.39 4.04
N PHE A 160 6.19 -7.98 5.25
CA PHE A 160 7.56 -7.64 5.62
C PHE A 160 8.53 -8.84 5.67
N GLY A 161 8.07 -10.04 5.32
CA GLY A 161 8.91 -11.23 5.16
C GLY A 161 8.94 -12.14 6.38
N MET A 162 8.33 -11.74 7.48
CA MET A 162 8.42 -12.45 8.77
C MET A 162 7.33 -13.52 8.90
N ASP A 163 7.41 -14.39 9.91
CA ASP A 163 6.40 -15.42 10.17
C ASP A 163 5.19 -14.83 10.89
N ASN A 164 4.04 -14.88 10.23
CA ASN A 164 2.79 -14.31 10.73
C ASN A 164 2.11 -15.17 11.81
N ASN A 165 2.56 -16.42 11.98
CA ASN A 165 2.06 -17.34 13.00
C ASN A 165 2.86 -17.30 14.30
N ALA A 166 3.99 -16.61 14.30
CA ALA A 166 4.82 -16.48 15.49
C ALA A 166 4.01 -15.91 16.67
N ASN A 167 4.28 -16.47 17.85
CA ASN A 167 3.70 -15.93 19.08
C ASN A 167 4.32 -14.57 19.36
N PHE A 168 3.49 -13.64 19.82
CA PHE A 168 3.97 -12.32 20.18
C PHE A 168 4.92 -12.42 21.38
N SER A 169 6.09 -11.81 21.25
CA SER A 169 6.95 -11.41 22.36
C SER A 169 7.45 -10.00 22.07
N VAL A 170 7.80 -9.25 23.12
CA VAL A 170 8.29 -7.88 22.96
C VAL A 170 9.61 -7.88 22.19
N GLU A 171 10.48 -8.86 22.44
CA GLU A 171 11.78 -9.03 21.80
C GLU A 171 11.63 -9.31 20.31
N LEU A 172 10.72 -10.22 19.93
CA LEU A 172 10.42 -10.49 18.52
C LEU A 172 9.87 -9.25 17.81
N ALA A 173 8.94 -8.55 18.45
CA ALA A 173 8.31 -7.37 17.91
C ALA A 173 9.31 -6.22 17.71
N GLN A 174 10.19 -5.98 18.69
CA GLN A 174 11.29 -5.01 18.61
C GLN A 174 12.30 -5.39 17.53
N HIS A 175 12.63 -6.67 17.40
CA HIS A 175 13.55 -7.14 16.36
C HIS A 175 12.99 -6.88 14.96
N GLY A 176 11.71 -7.22 14.72
CA GLY A 176 11.05 -6.94 13.45
C GLY A 176 10.92 -5.45 13.16
N GLU A 177 10.58 -4.64 14.16
CA GLU A 177 10.59 -3.17 14.04
C GLU A 177 11.98 -2.66 13.63
N ALA A 178 13.04 -3.10 14.31
CA ALA A 178 14.40 -2.68 14.02
C ALA A 178 14.83 -3.04 12.59
N MET A 179 14.50 -4.25 12.12
CA MET A 179 14.75 -4.66 10.73
C MET A 179 14.03 -3.76 9.73
N ILE A 180 12.78 -3.39 10.00
CA ILE A 180 12.01 -2.48 9.14
C ILE A 180 12.63 -1.09 9.16
N ARG A 181 12.96 -0.53 10.33
CA ARG A 181 13.59 0.80 10.46
C ARG A 181 14.94 0.89 9.77
N GLN A 182 15.76 -0.16 9.86
CA GLN A 182 17.07 -0.19 9.23
C GLN A 182 16.96 -0.24 7.69
N THR A 183 15.87 -0.79 7.16
CA THR A 183 15.73 -1.05 5.73
C THR A 183 14.89 0.03 5.03
N PHE A 184 13.76 0.41 5.61
CA PHE A 184 12.80 1.32 5.01
C PHE A 184 12.99 2.74 5.54
N ARG A 185 13.34 3.64 4.63
CA ARG A 185 13.62 5.05 4.92
C ARG A 185 12.34 5.86 5.21
N LEU A 186 11.19 5.38 4.75
CA LEU A 186 9.89 5.99 5.01
C LEU A 186 8.80 4.91 5.12
N ILE A 187 7.96 5.02 6.15
CA ILE A 187 6.76 4.20 6.32
C ILE A 187 5.54 5.12 6.30
N LEU A 188 4.72 4.96 5.27
CA LEU A 188 3.49 5.72 5.06
C LEU A 188 2.35 5.13 5.90
N VAL A 189 1.35 5.94 6.24
CA VAL A 189 0.18 5.51 7.02
C VAL A 189 -1.09 5.74 6.19
N SER A 190 -1.82 4.65 5.92
CA SER A 190 -2.98 4.67 5.02
C SER A 190 -4.12 5.59 5.49
N GLU A 191 -4.29 5.75 6.80
CA GLU A 191 -5.28 6.64 7.42
C GLU A 191 -5.00 8.12 7.12
N TYR A 192 -3.73 8.46 6.96
CA TYR A 192 -3.21 9.81 6.69
C TYR A 192 -2.57 9.82 5.30
N PHE A 193 -3.32 9.37 4.30
CA PHE A 193 -2.80 9.10 2.96
C PHE A 193 -2.27 10.37 2.29
N ASP A 194 -2.96 11.50 2.44
CA ASP A 194 -2.55 12.75 1.79
C ASP A 194 -1.26 13.30 2.42
N GLU A 195 -1.17 13.31 3.75
CA GLU A 195 0.04 13.65 4.50
C GLU A 195 1.20 12.71 4.14
N SER A 196 0.91 11.41 4.02
CA SER A 196 1.87 10.41 3.56
C SER A 196 2.41 10.71 2.16
N MET A 197 1.57 11.14 1.23
CA MET A 197 2.00 11.52 -0.12
C MET A 197 2.87 12.78 -0.10
N ILE A 198 2.60 13.75 0.78
CA ILE A 198 3.45 14.92 0.98
C ILE A 198 4.82 14.52 1.52
N LEU A 199 4.89 13.69 2.57
CA LEU A 199 6.17 13.21 3.09
C LEU A 199 6.97 12.45 2.01
N LEU A 200 6.30 11.58 1.24
CA LEU A 200 6.94 10.84 0.15
C LEU A 200 7.47 11.78 -0.94
N ARG A 201 6.68 12.77 -1.34
CA ARG A 201 7.06 13.79 -2.33
C ARG A 201 8.38 14.45 -1.93
N HIS A 202 8.47 14.94 -0.69
CA HIS A 202 9.69 15.60 -0.21
C HIS A 202 10.87 14.65 -0.08
N ALA A 203 10.64 13.45 0.45
CA ALA A 203 11.68 12.45 0.61
C ALA A 203 12.31 12.02 -0.73
N LEU A 204 11.53 12.00 -1.81
CA LEU A 204 11.97 11.69 -3.17
C LEU A 204 12.36 12.93 -4.01
N CYS A 205 12.13 14.13 -3.48
CA CYS A 205 12.26 15.41 -4.17
C CYS A 205 11.35 15.52 -5.42
N TRP A 206 10.18 14.88 -5.42
CA TRP A 206 9.27 14.84 -6.57
C TRP A 206 8.42 16.12 -6.70
N PRO A 207 8.03 16.49 -7.94
CA PRO A 207 7.05 17.56 -8.13
C PRO A 207 5.68 17.14 -7.60
N LEU A 208 4.82 18.10 -7.26
CA LEU A 208 3.48 17.83 -6.71
C LEU A 208 2.67 16.89 -7.64
N ASP A 209 2.67 17.16 -8.95
CA ASP A 209 1.92 16.39 -9.94
C ASP A 209 2.34 14.90 -10.01
N ALA A 210 3.58 14.58 -9.65
CA ALA A 210 4.05 13.20 -9.61
C ALA A 210 3.44 12.37 -8.47
N VAL A 211 2.90 13.01 -7.44
CA VAL A 211 2.24 12.34 -6.30
C VAL A 211 0.72 12.49 -6.31
N VAL A 212 0.14 13.15 -7.31
CA VAL A 212 -1.32 13.21 -7.46
C VAL A 212 -1.84 11.86 -7.93
N SER A 213 -2.73 11.27 -7.14
CA SER A 213 -3.39 10.00 -7.45
C SER A 213 -4.90 10.10 -7.30
N PHE A 214 -5.63 9.35 -8.12
CA PHE A 214 -7.06 9.13 -7.94
C PHE A 214 -7.32 7.91 -7.07
N SER A 215 -8.42 7.93 -6.32
CA SER A 215 -8.79 6.81 -5.46
C SER A 215 -9.10 5.57 -6.31
N LEU A 216 -8.29 4.53 -6.17
CA LEU A 216 -8.47 3.23 -6.82
C LEU A 216 -8.97 2.20 -5.80
N ASN A 217 -9.83 1.29 -6.27
CA ASN A 217 -10.38 0.19 -5.48
C ASN A 217 -11.17 0.64 -4.23
N ALA A 218 -11.94 1.73 -4.34
CA ALA A 218 -12.83 2.17 -3.28
C ALA A 218 -13.93 1.14 -3.02
N ARG A 219 -14.34 0.95 -1.76
CA ARG A 219 -15.42 0.01 -1.41
C ARG A 219 -16.76 0.75 -1.43
N ALA A 220 -17.75 0.21 -2.15
CA ALA A 220 -19.08 0.82 -2.27
C ALA A 220 -19.77 1.12 -0.91
N GLY A 221 -19.56 0.26 0.11
CA GLY A 221 -20.17 0.43 1.44
C GLY A 221 -19.53 1.51 2.34
N ARG A 222 -18.26 1.87 2.15
CA ARG A 222 -17.65 2.98 2.94
C ARG A 222 -18.02 4.34 2.36
N SER A 223 -18.16 4.46 1.04
CA SER A 223 -18.51 5.74 0.38
C SER A 223 -19.95 6.20 0.64
N GLN A 224 -20.83 5.32 1.13
CA GLN A 224 -22.23 5.63 1.46
C GLN A 224 -22.52 5.55 2.98
N GLY A 225 -21.50 5.45 3.84
CA GLY A 225 -21.66 5.41 5.29
C GLY A 225 -22.32 4.14 5.87
N LYS A 226 -22.77 3.18 5.05
CA LYS A 226 -23.38 1.93 5.50
C LYS A 226 -22.36 0.78 5.48
N MET A 227 -21.79 0.49 6.65
CA MET A 227 -21.03 -0.75 6.85
C MET A 227 -21.96 -1.97 6.66
N LEU A 228 -21.51 -2.95 5.87
CA LEU A 228 -22.26 -4.19 5.71
C LEU A 228 -22.38 -4.90 7.07
N PRO A 229 -23.56 -5.43 7.43
CA PRO A 229 -23.76 -6.09 8.74
C PRO A 229 -22.75 -7.20 9.04
N ASN A 230 -22.28 -7.91 8.00
CA ASN A 230 -21.30 -8.99 8.12
C ASN A 230 -19.85 -8.51 8.36
N LEU A 231 -19.59 -7.20 8.33
CA LEU A 231 -18.29 -6.57 8.61
C LEU A 231 -18.31 -5.68 9.86
N SER A 232 -19.48 -5.40 10.43
CA SER A 232 -19.63 -4.59 11.63
C SER A 232 -18.99 -5.29 12.84
N LEU A 233 -18.30 -4.52 13.68
CA LEU A 233 -17.58 -4.99 14.86
C LEU A 233 -17.90 -4.14 16.08
N THR A 234 -18.11 -4.81 17.21
CA THR A 234 -18.17 -4.16 18.54
C THR A 234 -16.76 -3.74 18.98
N ASP A 235 -16.66 -2.80 19.94
CA ASP A 235 -15.35 -2.38 20.47
C ASP A 235 -14.57 -3.54 21.10
N ARG A 236 -15.28 -4.46 21.77
CA ARG A 236 -14.69 -5.69 22.30
C ARG A 236 -14.08 -6.56 21.19
N GLN A 237 -14.76 -6.72 20.06
CA GLN A 237 -14.24 -7.47 18.92
C GLN A 237 -13.07 -6.72 18.26
N ARG A 238 -13.09 -5.38 18.19
CA ARG A 238 -11.95 -4.60 17.70
C ARG A 238 -10.69 -4.85 18.55
N GLU A 239 -10.83 -4.93 19.87
CA GLU A 239 -9.70 -5.24 20.76
C GLU A 239 -9.21 -6.69 20.61
N LYS A 240 -10.13 -7.66 20.52
CA LYS A 240 -9.76 -9.06 20.17
C LYS A 240 -8.98 -9.13 18.85
N LEU A 241 -9.35 -8.35 17.84
CA LEU A 241 -8.62 -8.30 16.57
C LEU A 241 -7.20 -7.74 16.72
N ARG A 242 -6.99 -6.73 17.57
CA ARG A 242 -5.65 -6.22 17.87
C ARG A 242 -4.81 -7.28 18.57
N GLN A 243 -5.39 -8.03 19.50
CA GLN A 243 -4.72 -9.15 20.18
C GLN A 243 -4.38 -10.28 19.21
N TRP A 244 -5.32 -10.65 18.33
CA TRP A 244 -5.10 -11.66 17.29
C TRP A 244 -3.98 -11.25 16.31
N ASN A 245 -3.90 -9.96 16.00
CA ASN A 245 -2.87 -9.37 15.14
C ASN A 245 -1.82 -8.58 15.95
N ALA A 246 -1.38 -9.12 17.09
CA ALA A 246 -0.53 -8.37 18.04
C ALA A 246 0.78 -7.85 17.44
N LEU A 247 1.38 -8.58 16.48
CA LEU A 247 2.61 -8.15 15.80
C LEU A 247 2.33 -6.96 14.88
N ASP A 248 1.26 -7.02 14.07
CA ASP A 248 0.84 -5.88 13.24
C ASP A 248 0.44 -4.68 14.12
N TRP A 249 -0.21 -4.91 15.27
CA TRP A 249 -0.59 -3.86 16.20
C TRP A 249 0.62 -3.16 16.83
N TYR A 250 1.65 -3.91 17.17
CA TYR A 250 2.91 -3.35 17.63
C TYR A 250 3.54 -2.46 16.55
N LEU A 251 3.70 -3.00 15.32
CA LEU A 251 4.25 -2.23 14.20
C LEU A 251 3.44 -0.95 13.95
N TYR A 252 2.11 -1.04 13.93
CA TYR A 252 1.25 0.10 13.67
C TYR A 252 1.41 1.19 14.73
N LYS A 253 1.35 0.85 16.02
CA LYS A 253 1.54 1.85 17.09
C LYS A 253 2.88 2.56 16.97
N THR A 254 3.94 1.81 16.74
CA THR A 254 5.29 2.38 16.67
C THR A 254 5.47 3.29 15.45
N PHE A 255 5.08 2.83 14.26
CA PHE A 255 5.25 3.62 13.04
C PHE A 255 4.25 4.76 12.92
N ASN A 256 3.04 4.64 13.48
CA ASN A 256 2.10 5.76 13.60
C ASN A 256 2.67 6.86 14.50
N ARG A 257 3.32 6.50 15.62
CA ARG A 257 4.00 7.49 16.48
C ARG A 257 5.10 8.22 15.69
N THR A 258 6.00 7.48 15.02
CA THR A 258 7.09 8.13 14.28
C THR A 258 6.61 8.90 13.06
N PHE A 259 5.48 8.50 12.45
CA PHE A 259 4.84 9.27 11.39
C PHE A 259 4.42 10.66 11.89
N TRP A 260 3.82 10.76 13.07
CA TRP A 260 3.47 12.05 13.67
C TRP A 260 4.69 12.87 14.08
N GLU A 261 5.75 12.22 14.58
CA GLU A 261 7.05 12.89 14.81
C GLU A 261 7.64 13.47 13.51
N ASP A 262 7.49 12.77 12.37
CA ASP A 262 7.97 13.26 11.08
C ASP A 262 7.09 14.40 10.54
N ILE A 263 5.78 14.38 10.78
CA ILE A 263 4.89 15.53 10.53
C ILE A 263 5.31 16.74 11.39
N ASP A 264 5.64 16.52 12.67
CA ASP A 264 6.08 17.59 13.56
C ASP A 264 7.41 18.20 13.11
N LYS A 265 8.36 17.37 12.66
CA LYS A 265 9.63 17.84 12.07
C LYS A 265 9.43 18.58 10.75
N PHE A 266 8.48 18.12 9.92
CA PHE A 266 8.12 18.79 8.67
C PHE A 266 7.42 20.14 8.92
N GLY A 267 6.64 20.21 10.01
CA GLY A 267 5.85 21.38 10.41
C GLY A 267 4.37 21.20 10.06
N ARG A 268 3.50 21.23 11.08
CA ARG A 268 2.05 21.00 10.93
C ARG A 268 1.37 22.00 9.99
N ALA A 269 1.68 23.29 10.13
CA ALA A 269 1.10 24.33 9.26
C ALA A 269 1.53 24.16 7.80
N GLN A 270 2.81 23.83 7.56
CA GLN A 270 3.29 23.54 6.21
C GLN A 270 2.63 22.27 5.64
N MET A 271 2.47 21.23 6.46
CA MET A 271 1.79 19.99 6.06
C MET A 271 0.35 20.27 5.64
N GLU A 272 -0.40 21.04 6.43
CA GLU A 272 -1.78 21.42 6.10
C GLU A 272 -1.87 22.17 4.78
N GLN A 273 -0.98 23.15 4.55
CA GLN A 273 -0.92 23.89 3.29
C GLN A 273 -0.62 22.97 2.10
N GLU A 274 0.37 22.09 2.21
CA GLU A 274 0.73 21.19 1.12
C GLU A 274 -0.33 20.13 0.83
N VAL A 275 -1.00 19.63 1.86
CA VAL A 275 -2.17 18.74 1.70
C VAL A 275 -3.31 19.46 1.00
N ALA A 276 -3.58 20.73 1.34
CA ALA A 276 -4.59 21.53 0.65
C ALA A 276 -4.25 21.71 -0.84
N LEU A 277 -2.99 21.99 -1.17
CA LEU A 277 -2.51 22.08 -2.56
C LEU A 277 -2.66 20.74 -3.29
N LEU A 278 -2.31 19.62 -2.66
CA LEU A 278 -2.46 18.28 -3.24
C LEU A 278 -3.94 17.97 -3.53
N LYS A 279 -4.84 18.26 -2.59
CA LYS A 279 -6.29 18.07 -2.75
C LYS A 279 -6.85 18.93 -3.88
N MET A 280 -6.51 20.22 -3.90
CA MET A 280 -6.91 21.14 -4.97
C MET A 280 -6.43 20.65 -6.34
N ARG A 281 -5.17 20.24 -6.45
CA ARG A 281 -4.62 19.73 -7.72
C ARG A 281 -5.31 18.43 -8.15
N ARG A 282 -5.60 17.53 -7.21
CA ARG A 282 -6.36 16.31 -7.46
C ARG A 282 -7.78 16.60 -7.96
N GLU A 283 -8.45 17.61 -7.41
CA GLU A 283 -9.79 18.01 -7.86
C GLU A 283 -9.78 18.56 -9.29
N ILE A 284 -8.81 19.43 -9.61
CA ILE A 284 -8.63 19.97 -10.97
C ILE A 284 -8.45 18.81 -11.96
N LEU A 285 -7.49 17.92 -11.68
CA LEU A 285 -7.21 16.77 -12.54
C LEU A 285 -8.38 15.78 -12.59
N SER A 286 -9.18 15.66 -11.52
CA SER A 286 -10.38 14.81 -11.54
C SER A 286 -11.43 15.34 -12.51
N ARG A 287 -11.64 16.66 -12.59
CA ARG A 287 -12.58 17.28 -13.54
C ARG A 287 -12.12 17.13 -14.98
N VAL A 288 -10.82 17.26 -15.20
CA VAL A 288 -10.19 17.17 -16.52
C VAL A 288 -10.13 15.72 -17.01
N CYS A 289 -9.69 14.79 -16.17
CA CYS A 289 -9.38 13.42 -16.58
C CYS A 289 -10.51 12.42 -16.39
N LEU A 290 -11.46 12.66 -15.47
CA LEU A 290 -12.45 11.66 -15.06
C LEU A 290 -13.88 12.10 -15.40
N LYS A 291 -14.71 11.15 -15.84
CA LYS A 291 -16.15 11.38 -16.00
C LYS A 291 -16.81 11.66 -14.66
N ASP A 292 -17.88 12.45 -14.71
CA ASP A 292 -18.71 12.82 -13.56
C ASP A 292 -17.89 13.40 -12.39
N GLY A 293 -16.76 14.05 -12.69
CA GLY A 293 -15.85 14.61 -11.69
C GLY A 293 -15.13 13.58 -10.84
N GLY A 294 -14.98 12.34 -11.32
CA GLY A 294 -14.28 11.27 -10.60
C GLY A 294 -15.13 10.54 -9.56
N LYS A 295 -16.46 10.67 -9.62
CA LYS A 295 -17.36 9.90 -8.76
C LYS A 295 -17.11 8.40 -8.92
N PRO A 296 -16.97 7.62 -7.82
CA PRO A 296 -16.73 6.19 -7.91
C PRO A 296 -17.84 5.47 -8.67
N VAL A 297 -17.45 4.64 -9.64
CA VAL A 297 -18.36 3.84 -10.48
C VAL A 297 -18.11 2.34 -10.32
N GLU A 298 -19.16 1.54 -10.47
CA GLU A 298 -19.05 0.08 -10.47
C GLU A 298 -18.24 -0.42 -11.68
N ALA A 299 -17.48 -1.51 -11.49
CA ALA A 299 -16.51 -1.99 -12.48
C ALA A 299 -17.11 -2.28 -13.86
N TYR A 300 -18.37 -2.73 -13.94
CA TYR A 300 -19.04 -3.02 -15.20
C TYR A 300 -19.35 -1.77 -16.04
N ARG A 301 -19.39 -0.59 -15.40
CA ARG A 301 -19.65 0.71 -16.05
C ARG A 301 -18.40 1.35 -16.64
N ILE A 302 -17.21 0.86 -16.26
CA ILE A 302 -15.94 1.39 -16.74
C ILE A 302 -15.66 0.79 -18.12
N ARG A 303 -15.51 1.61 -19.16
CA ARG A 303 -15.35 1.10 -20.53
C ARG A 303 -13.99 0.47 -20.75
N ASP A 304 -12.93 1.15 -20.34
CA ASP A 304 -11.57 0.65 -20.50
C ASP A 304 -11.31 -0.53 -19.57
N LYS A 305 -11.11 -1.71 -20.16
CA LYS A 305 -10.88 -2.97 -19.43
C LYS A 305 -9.57 -2.97 -18.65
N ASN A 306 -8.58 -2.16 -19.03
CA ASN A 306 -7.26 -2.14 -18.41
C ASN A 306 -7.27 -1.45 -17.03
N ILE A 307 -8.21 -0.54 -16.81
CA ILE A 307 -8.37 0.18 -15.54
C ILE A 307 -9.53 -0.35 -14.69
N ARG A 308 -10.26 -1.37 -15.18
CA ARG A 308 -11.33 -2.01 -14.41
C ARG A 308 -10.76 -2.65 -13.15
N PRO A 309 -11.29 -2.33 -11.96
CA PRO A 309 -10.85 -2.98 -10.74
C PRO A 309 -11.24 -4.46 -10.75
N PHE A 310 -10.28 -5.32 -10.43
CA PHE A 310 -10.54 -6.75 -10.24
C PHE A 310 -11.50 -6.97 -9.06
N GLN A 311 -12.61 -7.66 -9.30
CA GLN A 311 -13.61 -7.93 -8.28
C GLN A 311 -13.24 -9.17 -7.48
N SER A 312 -13.32 -9.09 -6.15
CA SER A 312 -13.04 -10.22 -5.26
C SER A 312 -13.77 -10.07 -3.92
N GLY A 313 -14.19 -11.20 -3.36
CA GLY A 313 -14.85 -11.27 -2.07
C GLY A 313 -16.28 -10.73 -2.10
N VAL A 314 -16.71 -10.13 -0.97
CA VAL A 314 -18.12 -9.81 -0.70
C VAL A 314 -18.47 -8.34 -0.84
N VAL A 315 -17.53 -7.51 -1.31
CA VAL A 315 -17.75 -6.07 -1.52
C VAL A 315 -17.51 -5.70 -2.98
N LYS A 316 -18.39 -4.86 -3.53
CA LYS A 316 -18.16 -4.25 -4.83
C LYS A 316 -16.98 -3.28 -4.73
N ILE A 317 -16.02 -3.44 -5.64
CA ILE A 317 -14.83 -2.61 -5.73
C ILE A 317 -15.06 -1.61 -6.87
N LEU A 318 -15.10 -0.34 -6.51
CA LEU A 318 -15.36 0.78 -7.41
C LEU A 318 -14.05 1.30 -8.00
N GLY A 319 -14.17 1.88 -9.19
CA GLY A 319 -13.10 2.61 -9.87
C GLY A 319 -13.60 3.95 -10.37
N TYR A 320 -12.94 4.49 -11.39
CA TYR A 320 -13.33 5.70 -12.09
C TYR A 320 -13.36 5.45 -13.59
N GLU A 321 -14.18 6.21 -14.30
CA GLU A 321 -14.25 6.20 -15.76
C GLU A 321 -13.47 7.41 -16.29
N LEU A 322 -12.61 7.20 -17.28
CA LEU A 322 -11.84 8.28 -17.89
C LEU A 322 -12.74 9.12 -18.82
N GLN A 323 -12.44 10.42 -18.91
CA GLN A 323 -13.01 11.27 -19.95
C GLN A 323 -12.56 10.76 -21.35
N PRO A 324 -13.43 10.86 -22.38
CA PRO A 324 -13.04 10.54 -23.74
C PRO A 324 -12.14 11.64 -24.30
N GLY A 325 -11.26 11.29 -25.25
CA GLY A 325 -10.44 12.28 -25.95
C GLY A 325 -9.29 12.86 -25.12
N LEU A 326 -8.84 12.16 -24.07
CA LEU A 326 -7.60 12.54 -23.37
C LEU A 326 -6.42 12.40 -24.33
N ASP A 327 -5.75 13.52 -24.58
CA ASP A 327 -4.62 13.64 -25.49
C ASP A 327 -3.40 14.27 -24.79
N ASN A 328 -2.32 14.51 -25.55
CA ASN A 328 -1.13 15.15 -25.01
C ASN A 328 -1.37 16.61 -24.57
N ALA A 329 -2.38 17.31 -25.11
CA ALA A 329 -2.71 18.67 -24.70
C ALA A 329 -3.40 18.70 -23.32
N THR A 330 -4.15 17.66 -23.00
CA THR A 330 -4.73 17.45 -21.66
C THR A 330 -3.65 17.20 -20.59
N ARG A 331 -2.41 16.86 -20.98
CA ARG A 331 -1.30 16.56 -20.07
C ARG A 331 -0.68 17.82 -19.41
N THR A 332 -0.91 18.99 -19.98
CA THR A 332 -0.39 20.29 -19.47
C THR A 332 -1.40 21.07 -18.62
N ALA A 333 -2.63 20.56 -18.48
CA ALA A 333 -3.67 21.13 -17.62
C ALA A 333 -3.43 20.79 -16.15
#